data_AF-A0A537VX24-F1
#
_entry.id   AF-A0A537VX24-F1
#
_cell.length_a   1.000
_cell.length_b   1.000
_cell.length_c   1.000
_cell.angle_alpha   90.00
_cell.angle_beta   90.00
_cell.angle_gamma   90.00
#
_symmetry.space_group_name_H-M   'P 1'
#
loop_
_entity.id
_entity.type
_entity.pdbx_description
1 polymer ?
#
loop_
_entity_poly.entity_id
_entity_poly.type
_entity_poly.pdbx_seq_one_letter_code
_entity_poly.pdbx_strand_id
1 'polypeptide(L)'
;MAPLWRLGASTLSAKDHRDAARRFGEQLAVEAEGVARAAEWALPRRAVVITHSASSNVAAALTAHRARVARVFCTVSLPGGEGRAFARRLSRAGLDATVVADAAVGRVCEDADVALVGADAVTDEAAVNKVGTTPLALAAQHAEIGFYVLAGTSKFVPSRVWRPEAAPAYEATPLALVDAVITERGPMGTAAIRRAVRHLELPRALTARKAPR
;
A
#
# COMPACT_ATOMS: atom_id res chain seq x y z
N MET A 1 -5.60 0.03 -10.42
CA MET A 1 -4.67 0.75 -9.50
C MET A 1 -4.90 2.25 -9.60
N ALA A 2 -4.88 2.97 -8.47
CA ALA A 2 -5.07 4.42 -8.41
C ALA A 2 -4.04 5.25 -9.19
N PRO A 3 -2.73 4.94 -9.20
CA PRO A 3 -1.75 5.73 -9.95
C PRO A 3 -2.02 5.80 -11.45
N LEU A 4 -2.51 4.70 -12.06
CA LEU A 4 -2.89 4.70 -13.47
C LEU A 4 -4.09 5.60 -13.75
N TRP A 5 -5.08 5.57 -12.84
CA TRP A 5 -6.23 6.47 -12.93
C TRP A 5 -5.80 7.94 -12.78
N ARG A 6 -4.90 8.23 -11.83
CA ARG A 6 -4.34 9.56 -11.56
C ARG A 6 -3.47 10.08 -12.71
N LEU A 7 -2.70 9.21 -13.36
CA LEU A 7 -1.97 9.52 -14.58
C LEU A 7 -2.93 9.86 -15.74
N GLY A 8 -3.97 9.05 -15.94
CA GLY A 8 -5.00 9.34 -16.93
C GLY A 8 -5.68 10.69 -16.64
N ALA A 9 -5.95 10.97 -15.37
CA ALA A 9 -6.56 12.20 -14.92
C ALA A 9 -5.70 13.43 -15.23
N SER A 10 -4.41 13.38 -14.89
CA SER A 10 -3.48 14.48 -15.12
C SER A 10 -3.22 14.71 -16.60
N THR A 11 -3.05 13.64 -17.39
CA THR A 11 -2.71 13.74 -18.81
C THR A 11 -3.90 14.18 -19.66
N LEU A 12 -5.10 13.64 -19.45
CA LEU A 12 -6.29 14.00 -20.22
C LEU A 12 -6.80 15.42 -19.94
N SER A 13 -6.40 16.01 -18.82
CA SER A 13 -6.79 17.38 -18.43
C SER A 13 -5.75 18.42 -18.82
N ALA A 14 -4.55 18.00 -19.23
CA ALA A 14 -3.44 18.88 -19.56
C ALA A 14 -3.44 19.27 -21.04
N LYS A 15 -2.92 20.45 -21.36
CA LYS A 15 -2.66 20.84 -22.76
C LYS A 15 -1.47 20.08 -23.36
N ASP A 16 -0.46 19.80 -22.54
CA ASP A 16 0.70 18.99 -22.91
C ASP A 16 0.66 17.66 -22.16
N HIS A 17 0.24 16.61 -22.86
CA HIS A 17 0.10 15.28 -22.28
C HIS A 17 1.45 14.65 -21.92
N ARG A 18 2.52 14.95 -22.67
CA ARG A 18 3.84 14.35 -22.45
C ARG A 18 4.48 14.95 -21.21
N ASP A 19 4.42 16.27 -21.08
CA ASP A 19 4.94 16.95 -19.90
C ASP A 19 4.16 16.56 -18.63
N ALA A 20 2.83 16.46 -18.72
CA ALA A 20 2.01 15.98 -17.61
C ALA A 20 2.36 14.55 -17.16
N ALA A 21 2.60 13.64 -18.11
CA ALA A 21 3.03 12.28 -17.81
C ALA A 21 4.42 12.25 -17.15
N ARG A 22 5.38 13.04 -17.66
CA ARG A 22 6.72 13.17 -17.09
C ARG A 22 6.67 13.66 -15.64
N ARG A 23 5.97 14.78 -15.39
CA ARG A 23 5.81 15.35 -14.04
C ARG A 23 5.15 14.37 -13.07
N PHE A 24 4.15 13.62 -13.54
CA PHE A 24 3.53 12.58 -12.70
C PHE A 24 4.51 11.46 -12.33
N GLY A 25 5.35 11.04 -13.28
CA GLY A 25 6.44 10.08 -13.01
C GLY A 25 7.45 10.59 -11.99
N GLU A 26 7.87 11.85 -12.12
CA GLU A 26 8.77 12.52 -11.16
C GLU A 26 8.14 12.61 -9.77
N GLN A 27 6.86 12.96 -9.70
CA GLN A 27 6.10 12.96 -8.46
C GLN A 27 6.08 11.58 -7.79
N LEU A 28 5.82 10.50 -8.54
CA LEU A 28 5.82 9.14 -7.98
C LEU A 28 7.18 8.75 -7.40
N ALA A 29 8.29 9.18 -8.01
CA ALA A 29 9.63 8.93 -7.49
C ALA A 29 9.87 9.65 -6.16
N VAL A 30 9.53 10.94 -6.09
CA VAL A 30 9.63 11.74 -4.85
C VAL A 30 8.75 11.16 -3.75
N GLU A 31 7.53 10.73 -4.08
CA GLU A 31 6.62 10.09 -3.14
C GLU A 31 7.20 8.78 -2.60
N ALA A 32 7.76 7.92 -3.45
CA ALA A 32 8.33 6.65 -3.03
C ALA A 32 9.49 6.84 -2.05
N GLU A 33 10.39 7.79 -2.30
CA GLU A 33 11.47 8.14 -1.38
C GLU A 33 10.95 8.68 -0.05
N GLY A 34 9.95 9.58 -0.09
CA GLY A 34 9.33 10.13 1.10
C GLY A 34 8.66 9.07 1.95
N VAL A 35 7.92 8.15 1.34
CA VAL A 35 7.29 7.00 2.04
C VAL A 35 8.35 6.13 2.71
N ALA A 36 9.44 5.82 2.00
CA ALA A 36 10.52 5.00 2.54
C ALA A 36 11.18 5.67 3.77
N ARG A 37 11.42 6.99 3.72
CA ARG A 37 11.92 7.73 4.88
C ARG A 37 10.93 7.72 6.05
N ALA A 38 9.66 8.04 5.79
CA ALA A 38 8.62 8.13 6.81
C ALA A 38 8.30 6.79 7.50
N ALA A 39 8.59 5.66 6.84
CA ALA A 39 8.37 4.32 7.40
C ALA A 39 9.15 4.04 8.70
N GLU A 40 10.20 4.82 9.02
CA GLU A 40 10.89 4.72 10.31
C GLU A 40 9.93 4.85 11.50
N TRP A 41 8.89 5.70 11.37
CA TRP A 41 7.88 5.92 12.40
C TRP A 41 7.16 4.63 12.82
N ALA A 42 6.99 3.70 11.88
CA ALA A 42 6.31 2.42 12.09
C ALA A 42 7.27 1.27 12.46
N LEU A 43 8.59 1.50 12.50
CA LEU A 43 9.60 0.45 12.65
C LEU A 43 10.33 0.55 14.01
N PRO A 44 9.94 -0.28 15.00
CA PRO A 44 10.71 -0.49 16.22
C PRO A 44 12.16 -0.92 15.95
N ARG A 45 13.01 -0.83 16.97
CA ARG A 45 14.38 -1.37 16.86
C ARG A 45 14.32 -2.90 16.86
N ARG A 46 15.03 -3.53 15.92
CA ARG A 46 15.08 -4.99 15.74
C ARG A 46 13.70 -5.61 15.46
N ALA A 47 12.83 -4.89 14.75
CA ALA A 47 11.48 -5.33 14.41
C ALA A 47 11.47 -6.62 13.58
N VAL A 48 10.58 -7.53 13.98
CA VAL A 48 10.09 -8.65 13.17
C VAL A 48 8.87 -8.16 12.40
N VAL A 49 9.00 -8.08 11.07
CA VAL A 49 7.97 -7.52 10.20
C VAL A 49 7.19 -8.65 9.52
N ILE A 50 5.87 -8.58 9.49
CA ILE A 50 5.05 -9.37 8.56
C ILE A 50 4.55 -8.50 7.41
N THR A 51 4.58 -9.04 6.19
CA THR A 51 4.10 -8.35 4.99
C THR A 51 3.36 -9.31 4.07
N HIS A 52 2.48 -8.73 3.25
CA HIS A 52 1.64 -9.45 2.30
C HIS A 52 1.82 -8.90 0.88
N SER A 53 1.88 -9.80 -0.10
CA SER A 53 2.16 -9.50 -1.51
C SER A 53 3.57 -8.92 -1.76
N ALA A 54 3.73 -8.16 -2.83
CA ALA A 54 4.98 -7.58 -3.29
C ALA A 54 4.82 -6.07 -3.51
N SER A 55 5.37 -5.26 -2.61
CA SER A 55 5.27 -3.80 -2.68
C SER A 55 6.64 -3.14 -2.81
N SER A 56 6.81 -2.29 -3.83
CA SER A 56 8.03 -1.49 -4.01
C SER A 56 8.25 -0.52 -2.84
N ASN A 57 7.19 0.05 -2.28
CA ASN A 57 7.28 0.95 -1.13
C ASN A 57 7.74 0.21 0.12
N VAL A 58 7.20 -1.00 0.36
CA VAL A 58 7.63 -1.84 1.49
C VAL A 58 9.09 -2.28 1.31
N ALA A 59 9.49 -2.71 0.11
CA ALA A 59 10.89 -3.06 -0.14
C ALA A 59 11.85 -1.87 0.03
N ALA A 60 11.46 -0.67 -0.41
CA ALA A 60 12.25 0.54 -0.25
C ALA A 60 12.38 0.91 1.24
N ALA A 61 11.29 0.87 2.00
CA ALA A 61 11.28 1.14 3.43
C ALA A 61 12.16 0.15 4.22
N LEU A 62 11.97 -1.16 4.01
CA LEU A 62 12.74 -2.19 4.72
C LEU A 62 14.23 -2.12 4.38
N THR A 63 14.58 -1.84 3.12
CA THR A 63 15.99 -1.67 2.70
C THR A 63 16.60 -0.42 3.32
N ALA A 64 15.89 0.72 3.28
CA ALA A 64 16.35 1.99 3.84
C ALA A 64 16.60 1.90 5.35
N HIS A 65 15.76 1.13 6.06
CA HIS A 65 15.80 0.97 7.51
C HIS A 65 16.31 -0.41 7.95
N ARG A 66 17.15 -1.07 7.15
CA ARG A 66 17.59 -2.46 7.39
C ARG A 66 18.17 -2.70 8.79
N ALA A 67 18.84 -1.71 9.38
CA ALA A 67 19.42 -1.82 10.72
C ALA A 67 18.38 -1.93 11.84
N ARG A 68 17.13 -1.57 11.55
CA ARG A 68 15.98 -1.72 12.45
C ARG A 68 15.23 -3.03 12.24
N VAL A 69 15.49 -3.79 11.17
CA VAL A 69 14.73 -4.99 10.80
C VAL A 69 15.52 -6.24 11.21
N ALA A 70 14.97 -7.04 12.11
CA ALA A 70 15.56 -8.32 12.51
C ALA A 70 15.18 -9.44 11.53
N ARG A 71 13.91 -9.46 11.08
CA ARG A 71 13.37 -10.49 10.20
C ARG A 71 12.14 -9.98 9.45
N VAL A 72 11.86 -10.55 8.29
CA VAL A 72 10.65 -10.27 7.50
C VAL A 72 9.95 -11.57 7.13
N PHE A 73 8.71 -11.75 7.58
CA PHE A 73 7.81 -12.78 7.09
C PHE A 73 7.02 -12.25 5.88
N CYS A 74 7.14 -12.94 4.74
CA CYS A 74 6.41 -12.64 3.52
C CYS A 74 5.40 -13.75 3.27
N THR A 75 4.10 -13.44 3.20
CA THR A 75 3.13 -14.46 2.79
C THR A 75 3.34 -14.91 1.34
N VAL A 76 2.98 -16.14 0.96
CA VAL A 76 3.10 -16.63 -0.43
C VAL A 76 2.33 -15.73 -1.41
N SER A 77 1.16 -15.22 -1.01
CA SER A 77 0.29 -14.29 -1.72
C SER A 77 -0.42 -14.93 -2.92
N LEU A 78 -1.09 -16.06 -2.68
CA LEU A 78 -1.91 -16.75 -3.67
C LEU A 78 -3.10 -15.88 -4.14
N PRO A 79 -3.63 -16.12 -5.35
CA PRO A 79 -3.22 -17.15 -6.32
C PRO A 79 -1.93 -16.82 -7.08
N GLY A 80 -1.46 -15.56 -7.04
CA GLY A 80 -0.31 -15.08 -7.82
C GLY A 80 1.06 -15.59 -7.35
N GLY A 81 1.22 -15.85 -6.05
CA GLY A 81 2.47 -16.38 -5.49
C GLY A 81 3.64 -15.40 -5.47
N GLU A 82 3.38 -14.10 -5.69
CA GLU A 82 4.41 -13.06 -5.86
C GLU A 82 5.27 -12.84 -4.61
N GLY A 83 4.77 -13.18 -3.42
CA GLY A 83 5.50 -13.05 -2.18
C GLY A 83 6.78 -13.90 -2.14
N ARG A 84 6.84 -14.99 -2.92
CA ARG A 84 8.07 -15.79 -3.10
C ARG A 84 9.16 -14.99 -3.79
N ALA A 85 8.82 -14.27 -4.85
CA ALA A 85 9.77 -13.41 -5.57
C ALA A 85 10.15 -12.20 -4.73
N PHE A 86 9.19 -11.67 -3.97
CA PHE A 86 9.42 -10.56 -3.05
C PHE A 86 10.41 -10.92 -1.93
N ALA A 87 10.22 -12.04 -1.24
CA ALA A 87 11.15 -12.53 -0.22
C ALA A 87 12.57 -12.69 -0.79
N ARG A 88 12.72 -13.32 -1.97
CA ARG A 88 14.03 -13.43 -2.65
C ARG A 88 14.66 -12.07 -2.95
N ARG A 89 13.87 -11.06 -3.33
CA ARG A 89 14.35 -9.70 -3.56
C ARG A 89 14.87 -9.07 -2.26
N LEU A 90 14.16 -9.23 -1.15
CA LEU A 90 14.59 -8.73 0.16
C LEU A 90 15.86 -9.44 0.64
N SER A 91 15.95 -10.77 0.49
CA SER A 91 17.16 -11.52 0.82
C SER A 91 18.38 -11.04 0.04
N ARG A 92 18.23 -10.76 -1.26
CA ARG A 92 19.31 -10.16 -2.07
C ARG A 92 19.70 -8.75 -1.63
N ALA A 93 18.80 -8.02 -0.96
CA ALA A 93 19.09 -6.73 -0.36
C ALA A 93 19.68 -6.84 1.06
N GLY A 94 19.95 -8.05 1.55
CA GLY A 94 20.57 -8.30 2.86
C GLY A 94 19.61 -8.38 4.04
N LEU A 95 18.31 -8.59 3.80
CA LEU A 95 17.30 -8.79 4.85
C LEU A 95 17.05 -10.29 5.09
N ASP A 96 16.86 -10.71 6.35
CA ASP A 96 16.41 -12.07 6.67
C ASP A 96 14.91 -12.19 6.35
N ALA A 97 14.59 -12.66 5.13
CA ALA A 97 13.23 -12.77 4.63
C ALA A 97 12.80 -14.24 4.45
N THR A 98 11.71 -14.63 5.10
CA THR A 98 11.14 -15.98 5.07
C THR A 98 9.75 -15.98 4.46
N VAL A 99 9.46 -16.95 3.58
CA VAL A 99 8.12 -17.12 3.00
C VAL A 99 7.25 -17.96 3.93
N VAL A 100 6.03 -17.50 4.20
CA VAL A 100 5.02 -18.22 5.01
C VAL A 100 3.73 -18.43 4.22
N ALA A 101 2.93 -19.44 4.56
CA ALA A 101 1.64 -19.66 3.94
C ALA A 101 0.65 -18.52 4.28
N ASP A 102 -0.25 -18.19 3.36
CA ASP A 102 -1.26 -17.13 3.58
C ASP A 102 -2.17 -17.46 4.78
N ALA A 103 -2.50 -18.74 4.96
CA ALA A 103 -3.29 -19.21 6.10
C ALA A 103 -2.55 -19.14 7.45
N ALA A 104 -1.23 -18.92 7.44
CA ALA A 104 -0.44 -18.86 8.66
C ALA A 104 -0.38 -17.46 9.29
N VAL A 105 -0.99 -16.43 8.67
CA VAL A 105 -0.87 -15.03 9.12
C VAL A 105 -1.26 -14.85 10.60
N GLY A 106 -2.32 -15.52 11.08
CA GLY A 106 -2.73 -15.45 12.49
C GLY A 106 -1.60 -15.85 13.45
N ARG A 107 -1.04 -17.04 13.24
CA ARG A 107 0.07 -17.57 14.03
C ARG A 107 1.34 -16.74 13.89
N VAL A 108 1.66 -16.27 12.68
CA VAL A 108 2.89 -15.51 12.44
C VAL A 108 2.82 -14.10 13.05
N CYS A 109 1.62 -13.51 13.14
CA CYS A 109 1.41 -12.24 13.83
C CYS A 109 1.77 -12.31 15.33
N GLU A 110 1.60 -13.47 15.99
CA GLU A 110 2.03 -13.66 17.39
C GLU A 110 3.54 -13.51 17.59
N ASP A 111 4.33 -13.78 16.54
CA ASP A 111 5.80 -13.70 16.55
C ASP A 111 6.32 -12.39 15.91
N ALA A 112 5.43 -11.52 15.42
CA ALA A 112 5.78 -10.28 14.72
C ALA A 112 5.61 -9.06 15.63
N ASP A 113 6.31 -7.97 15.32
CA ASP A 113 6.18 -6.68 16.02
C ASP A 113 5.31 -5.69 15.24
N VAL A 114 5.24 -5.83 13.91
CA VAL A 114 4.53 -4.91 13.02
C VAL A 114 4.15 -5.55 11.69
N ALA A 115 2.97 -5.21 11.18
CA ALA A 115 2.51 -5.56 9.84
C ALA A 115 2.64 -4.36 8.89
N LEU A 116 3.42 -4.52 7.81
CA LEU A 116 3.60 -3.50 6.78
C LEU A 116 3.12 -4.01 5.43
N VAL A 117 2.19 -3.30 4.78
CA VAL A 117 1.67 -3.67 3.45
C VAL A 117 1.75 -2.51 2.45
N GLY A 118 1.65 -2.83 1.17
CA GLY A 118 1.42 -1.83 0.13
C GLY A 118 -0.06 -1.46 0.00
N ALA A 119 -0.35 -0.66 -1.02
CA ALA A 119 -1.70 -0.44 -1.51
C ALA A 119 -1.68 -0.22 -3.02
N ASP A 120 -2.78 -0.60 -3.67
CA ASP A 120 -3.11 -0.27 -5.06
C ASP A 120 -3.95 0.99 -5.15
N ALA A 121 -4.74 1.27 -4.10
CA ALA A 121 -5.46 2.51 -3.89
C ALA A 121 -5.71 2.74 -2.39
N VAL A 122 -5.83 4.00 -1.99
CA VAL A 122 -6.33 4.41 -0.67
C VAL A 122 -7.57 5.26 -0.91
N THR A 123 -8.69 4.86 -0.35
CA THR A 123 -9.97 5.56 -0.47
C THR A 123 -10.36 6.22 0.85
N ASP A 124 -11.48 6.92 0.87
CA ASP A 124 -12.09 7.47 2.09
C ASP A 124 -12.71 6.41 3.01
N GLU A 125 -12.81 5.16 2.54
CA GLU A 125 -13.43 4.04 3.26
C GLU A 125 -12.46 2.88 3.55
N ALA A 126 -11.53 2.60 2.63
CA ALA A 126 -10.67 1.42 2.68
C ALA A 126 -9.30 1.63 2.00
N ALA A 127 -8.31 0.83 2.42
CA ALA A 127 -7.10 0.56 1.66
C ALA A 127 -7.34 -0.64 0.72
N VAL A 128 -7.19 -0.42 -0.58
CA VAL A 128 -7.30 -1.47 -1.60
C VAL A 128 -5.93 -2.06 -1.84
N ASN A 129 -5.79 -3.37 -1.69
CA ASN A 129 -4.55 -4.09 -1.90
C ASN A 129 -4.83 -5.55 -2.30
N LYS A 130 -3.78 -6.35 -2.53
CA LYS A 130 -3.88 -7.79 -2.81
C LYS A 130 -4.83 -8.52 -1.86
N VAL A 131 -5.64 -9.43 -2.38
CA VAL A 131 -6.49 -10.34 -1.58
C VAL A 131 -5.66 -11.13 -0.57
N GLY A 132 -6.07 -11.13 0.71
CA GLY A 132 -5.30 -11.62 1.85
C GLY A 132 -4.79 -10.52 2.80
N THR A 133 -4.89 -9.25 2.40
CA THR A 133 -4.59 -8.08 3.23
C THR A 133 -5.57 -7.91 4.40
N THR A 134 -6.87 -8.11 4.22
CA THR A 134 -7.87 -7.98 5.29
C THR A 134 -7.70 -9.06 6.37
N PRO A 135 -7.50 -10.35 6.04
CA PRO A 135 -7.12 -11.37 7.02
C PRO A 135 -5.86 -11.01 7.81
N LEU A 136 -4.83 -10.45 7.16
CA LEU A 136 -3.63 -9.98 7.86
C LEU A 136 -3.93 -8.81 8.81
N ALA A 137 -4.78 -7.86 8.41
CA ALA A 137 -5.15 -6.73 9.27
C ALA A 137 -5.91 -7.19 10.53
N LEU A 138 -6.83 -8.14 10.39
CA LEU A 138 -7.54 -8.76 11.51
C LEU A 138 -6.58 -9.54 12.43
N ALA A 139 -5.64 -10.30 11.85
CA ALA A 139 -4.62 -11.01 12.62
C ALA A 139 -3.71 -10.06 13.40
N ALA A 140 -3.29 -8.95 12.78
CA ALA A 140 -2.48 -7.93 13.44
C ALA A 140 -3.23 -7.28 14.60
N GLN A 141 -4.52 -6.94 14.40
CA GLN A 141 -5.37 -6.41 15.47
C GLN A 141 -5.51 -7.42 16.63
N HIS A 142 -5.71 -8.71 16.33
CA HIS A 142 -5.83 -9.75 17.34
C HIS A 142 -4.54 -9.94 18.15
N ALA A 143 -3.38 -9.86 17.48
CA ALA A 143 -2.06 -9.96 18.10
C ALA A 143 -1.59 -8.63 18.74
N GLU A 144 -2.41 -7.57 18.71
CA GLU A 144 -2.10 -6.25 19.27
C GLU A 144 -0.83 -5.60 18.67
N ILE A 145 -0.55 -5.87 17.39
CA ILE A 145 0.56 -5.24 16.65
C ILE A 145 0.05 -4.21 15.65
N GLY A 146 0.87 -3.19 15.37
CA GLY A 146 0.49 -2.14 14.43
C GLY A 146 0.35 -2.66 13.00
N PHE A 147 -0.73 -2.26 12.32
CA PHE A 147 -1.00 -2.53 10.90
C PHE A 147 -0.93 -1.25 10.07
N TYR A 148 0.14 -1.13 9.27
CA TYR A 148 0.43 0.10 8.51
C TYR A 148 0.50 -0.13 7.00
N VAL A 149 -0.06 0.82 6.26
CA VAL A 149 -0.10 0.82 4.79
C VAL A 149 0.90 1.83 4.24
N LEU A 150 1.83 1.41 3.40
CA LEU A 150 2.86 2.26 2.80
C LEU A 150 2.43 2.72 1.39
N ALA A 151 1.94 3.94 1.28
CA ALA A 151 1.37 4.47 0.04
C ALA A 151 1.59 5.99 -0.11
N GLY A 152 2.15 6.41 -1.24
CA GLY A 152 2.22 7.83 -1.61
C GLY A 152 0.84 8.40 -1.93
N THR A 153 0.67 9.71 -1.80
CA THR A 153 -0.64 10.36 -1.99
C THR A 153 -1.18 10.26 -3.44
N SER A 154 -0.36 9.88 -4.42
CA SER A 154 -0.84 9.51 -5.77
C SER A 154 -1.59 8.18 -5.83
N LYS A 155 -1.66 7.44 -4.73
CA LYS A 155 -2.55 6.27 -4.60
C LYS A 155 -3.94 6.63 -4.06
N PHE A 156 -4.18 7.90 -3.71
CA PHE A 156 -5.45 8.31 -3.11
C PHE A 156 -6.49 8.59 -4.20
N VAL A 157 -7.67 7.98 -4.08
CA VAL A 157 -8.82 8.14 -4.98
C VAL A 157 -10.13 7.99 -4.19
N PRO A 158 -11.23 8.66 -4.58
CA PRO A 158 -12.52 8.47 -3.91
C PRO A 158 -13.06 7.04 -4.04
N SER A 159 -13.77 6.53 -3.01
CA SER A 159 -14.33 5.18 -2.98
C SER A 159 -15.19 4.89 -4.22
N ARG A 160 -15.95 5.89 -4.68
CA ARG A 160 -16.75 5.83 -5.93
C ARG A 160 -15.96 5.57 -7.22
N VAL A 161 -14.63 5.58 -7.21
CA VAL A 161 -13.77 5.21 -8.35
C VAL A 161 -13.36 3.73 -8.29
N TRP A 162 -13.34 3.14 -7.09
CA TRP A 162 -13.01 1.72 -6.91
C TRP A 162 -14.13 0.81 -7.45
N ARG A 163 -13.75 -0.29 -8.11
CA ARG A 163 -14.65 -1.25 -8.77
C ARG A 163 -14.21 -2.68 -8.42
N PRO A 164 -14.62 -3.23 -7.27
CA PRO A 164 -14.13 -4.53 -6.79
C PRO A 164 -14.46 -5.68 -7.76
N GLU A 165 -15.60 -5.61 -8.45
CA GLU A 165 -16.05 -6.67 -9.38
C GLU A 165 -15.09 -6.85 -10.57
N ALA A 166 -14.36 -5.79 -10.93
CA ALA A 166 -13.42 -5.80 -12.04
C ALA A 166 -12.02 -6.30 -11.66
N ALA A 167 -11.77 -6.62 -10.37
CA ALA A 167 -10.43 -6.82 -9.83
C ALA A 167 -10.38 -7.88 -8.72
N PRO A 168 -10.73 -9.15 -8.99
CA PRO A 168 -10.87 -10.21 -7.96
C PRO A 168 -9.56 -10.59 -7.26
N ALA A 169 -8.41 -10.18 -7.80
CA ALA A 169 -7.11 -10.34 -7.14
C ALA A 169 -6.88 -9.31 -6.02
N TYR A 170 -7.81 -8.37 -5.82
CA TYR A 170 -7.69 -7.28 -4.86
C TYR A 170 -8.93 -7.23 -3.96
N GLU A 171 -8.75 -6.70 -2.77
CA GLU A 171 -9.83 -6.48 -1.81
C GLU A 171 -9.71 -5.10 -1.16
N ALA A 172 -10.78 -4.67 -0.50
CA ALA A 172 -10.85 -3.40 0.22
C ALA A 172 -10.79 -3.66 1.73
N THR A 173 -9.61 -3.42 2.33
CA THR A 173 -9.43 -3.50 3.78
C THR A 173 -9.96 -2.22 4.42
N PRO A 174 -11.00 -2.27 5.28
CA PRO A 174 -11.59 -1.08 5.88
C PRO A 174 -10.57 -0.24 6.63
N LEU A 175 -10.66 1.10 6.54
CA LEU A 175 -9.76 2.00 7.30
C LEU A 175 -9.88 1.84 8.82
N ALA A 176 -10.93 1.20 9.32
CA ALA A 176 -11.07 0.85 10.74
C ALA A 176 -10.05 -0.21 11.20
N LEU A 177 -9.46 -0.98 10.27
CA LEU A 177 -8.41 -1.96 10.54
C LEU A 177 -7.01 -1.43 10.21
N VAL A 178 -6.89 -0.15 9.83
CA VAL A 178 -5.63 0.47 9.44
C VAL A 178 -5.26 1.54 10.46
N ASP A 179 -4.19 1.32 11.22
CA ASP A 179 -3.74 2.26 12.23
C ASP A 179 -3.26 3.57 11.61
N ALA A 180 -2.49 3.47 10.52
CA ALA A 180 -2.09 4.61 9.70
C ALA A 180 -1.71 4.22 8.28
N VAL A 181 -1.89 5.17 7.35
CA VAL A 181 -1.24 5.15 6.04
C VAL A 181 0.03 6.00 6.13
N ILE A 182 1.19 5.39 5.90
CA ILE A 182 2.47 6.08 5.84
C ILE A 182 2.67 6.63 4.43
N THR A 183 2.59 7.96 4.32
CA THR A 183 2.74 8.70 3.06
C THR A 183 4.10 9.38 2.96
N GLU A 184 4.38 10.04 1.84
CA GLU A 184 5.55 10.89 1.69
C GLU A 184 5.56 12.10 2.63
N ARG A 185 4.42 12.40 3.27
CA ARG A 185 4.22 13.50 4.22
C ARG A 185 4.20 13.03 5.67
N GLY A 186 4.47 11.74 5.91
CA GLY A 186 4.37 11.13 7.23
C GLY A 186 3.12 10.27 7.42
N PRO A 187 2.89 9.78 8.66
CA PRO A 187 1.74 8.96 9.01
C PRO A 187 0.43 9.76 8.93
N MET A 188 -0.59 9.17 8.31
CA MET A 188 -1.93 9.72 8.19
C MET A 188 -2.96 8.76 8.78
N GLY A 189 -3.71 9.22 9.78
CA GLY A 189 -4.87 8.50 10.29
C GLY A 189 -6.13 8.71 9.43
N THR A 190 -7.17 7.93 9.72
CA THR A 190 -8.44 7.87 8.95
C THR A 190 -9.08 9.23 8.70
N ALA A 191 -9.12 10.13 9.70
CA ALA A 191 -9.71 11.47 9.52
C ALA A 191 -8.93 12.32 8.50
N ALA A 192 -7.60 12.23 8.51
CA ALA A 192 -6.74 12.94 7.58
C ALA A 192 -6.88 12.37 6.16
N ILE A 193 -6.98 11.05 6.03
CA ILE A 193 -7.21 10.36 4.74
C ILE A 193 -8.54 10.81 4.14
N ARG A 194 -9.63 10.74 4.90
CA ARG A 194 -10.96 11.18 4.45
C ARG A 194 -10.96 12.63 3.99
N ARG A 195 -10.29 13.52 4.72
CA ARG A 195 -10.13 14.92 4.32
C ARG A 195 -9.34 15.05 3.01
N ALA A 196 -8.20 14.37 2.90
CA ALA A 196 -7.37 14.40 1.70
C ALA A 196 -8.14 13.92 0.46
N VAL A 197 -8.87 12.80 0.57
CA VAL A 197 -9.67 12.22 -0.52
C VAL A 197 -10.82 13.14 -0.93
N ARG A 198 -11.52 13.78 0.01
CA ARG A 198 -12.60 14.74 -0.29
C ARG A 198 -12.15 15.95 -1.10
N HIS A 199 -10.91 16.38 -0.91
CA HIS A 199 -10.34 17.53 -1.64
C HIS A 199 -9.62 17.13 -2.93
N LEU A 200 -9.68 15.85 -3.33
CA LEU A 200 -9.16 15.44 -4.63
C LEU A 200 -10.05 15.96 -5.75
N GLU A 201 -9.50 16.83 -6.57
CA GLU A 201 -10.11 17.22 -7.82
C GLU A 201 -10.11 16.03 -8.79
N LEU A 202 -11.29 15.64 -9.25
CA LEU A 202 -11.45 14.60 -10.25
C LEU A 202 -11.80 15.23 -11.59
N PRO A 203 -11.07 14.91 -12.68
CA PRO A 203 -11.46 15.36 -14.01
C PRO A 203 -12.86 14.88 -14.37
N ARG A 204 -13.69 15.78 -14.90
CA ARG A 204 -15.05 15.45 -15.36
C ARG A 204 -15.05 14.33 -16.39
N ALA A 205 -14.05 14.29 -17.27
CA ALA A 205 -13.87 13.27 -18.30
C ALA A 205 -13.75 11.84 -17.75
N LEU A 206 -13.26 11.66 -16.52
CA LEU A 206 -13.08 10.36 -15.87
C LEU A 206 -14.15 10.01 -14.84
N THR A 207 -15.09 10.92 -14.61
CA THR A 207 -16.16 10.78 -13.61
C THR A 207 -17.56 10.78 -14.21
N ALA A 208 -17.71 11.20 -15.46
CA ALA A 208 -18.95 11.05 -16.21
C ALA A 208 -19.31 9.57 -16.35
N ARG A 209 -20.35 9.12 -15.63
CA ARG A 209 -20.97 7.81 -15.89
C ARG A 209 -21.47 7.85 -17.33
N LYS A 210 -21.03 6.91 -18.18
CA LYS A 210 -21.79 6.60 -19.40
C LYS A 210 -23.18 6.17 -18.92
N ALA A 211 -24.22 6.87 -19.38
CA ALA A 211 -25.59 6.41 -19.15
C ALA A 211 -25.70 4.96 -19.63
N PRO A 212 -26.41 4.07 -18.90
CA PRO A 212 -26.70 2.74 -19.41
C PRO A 212 -27.36 2.89 -20.79
N ARG A 213 -26.81 2.17 -21.77
CA ARG A 213 -27.39 2.09 -23.12
C ARG A 213 -28.67 1.28 -23.09
#